data_AF-A0A454CAC5-F1
#
_entry.id   AF-A0A454CAC5-F1
#
_cell.length_a   1.000
_cell.length_b   1.000
_cell.length_c   1.000
_cell.angle_alpha   90.00
_cell.angle_beta   90.00
_cell.angle_gamma   90.00
#
_symmetry.space_group_name_H-M   'P 1'
#
loop_
_entity.id
_entity.type
_entity.pdbx_description
1 polymer ?
#
loop_
_entity_poly.entity_id
_entity_poly.type
_entity_poly.pdbx_seq_one_letter_code
_entity_poly.pdbx_strand_id
1 'polypeptide(L)'
;MKYKDKNYDYVGADTELIANLANKLMIEQDNLNLFIYERYGRNFNQDQMNIIRHGLNTRLDVSIYANEKYNWEQMNQILQGLWDGVDVSVYANEKYNWEQMNQIRLGLKENLDVSIYADKKYSWSQMQEIRHGLFERLDVSIYADKKFNWRQMREIFIGLLYEVDAAIYANETLTVPQMRKIRLSLMYKDSK
;
A
#
# COMPACT_ATOMS: atom_id res chain seq x y z
N MET A 1 28.57 -10.13 65.83
CA MET A 1 27.82 -9.44 64.76
C MET A 1 26.64 -10.31 64.37
N LYS A 2 25.40 -9.81 64.56
CA LYS A 2 24.15 -10.50 64.19
C LYS A 2 23.81 -10.12 62.76
N TYR A 3 23.67 -11.09 61.85
CA TYR A 3 22.94 -10.88 60.60
C TYR A 3 21.53 -11.41 60.82
N LYS A 4 20.55 -10.49 60.77
CA LYS A 4 19.11 -10.79 60.79
C LYS A 4 18.64 -11.02 59.37
N ASP A 5 17.85 -12.08 59.21
CA ASP A 5 17.00 -12.37 58.07
C ASP A 5 16.19 -11.15 57.61
N LYS A 6 16.14 -10.96 56.29
CA LYS A 6 15.03 -10.28 55.61
C LYS A 6 14.68 -11.08 54.36
N ASN A 7 13.84 -12.11 54.55
CA ASN A 7 13.01 -12.61 53.46
C ASN A 7 12.04 -11.50 53.08
N TYR A 8 12.23 -10.91 51.90
CA TYR A 8 11.20 -10.13 51.25
C TYR A 8 10.33 -11.13 50.46
N ASP A 9 9.19 -11.50 51.03
CA ASP A 9 8.10 -12.13 50.30
C ASP A 9 7.52 -11.08 49.33
N TYR A 10 8.00 -11.06 48.09
CA TYR A 10 7.50 -10.16 47.04
C TYR A 10 7.32 -10.92 45.71
N VAL A 11 6.53 -12.00 45.70
CA VAL A 11 6.29 -12.80 44.47
C VAL A 11 4.83 -13.23 44.27
N GLY A 12 3.90 -12.93 45.20
CA GLY A 12 2.52 -13.44 45.14
C GLY A 12 1.49 -12.55 44.44
N ALA A 13 1.49 -11.24 44.70
CA ALA A 13 0.39 -10.35 44.27
C ALA A 13 0.51 -9.91 42.80
N ASP A 14 1.72 -9.65 42.31
CA ASP A 14 1.93 -9.24 40.91
C ASP A 14 1.69 -10.38 39.92
N THR A 15 2.00 -11.61 40.30
CA THR A 15 1.83 -12.79 39.44
C THR A 15 0.35 -13.14 39.22
N GLU A 16 -0.47 -13.05 40.26
CA GLU A 16 -1.93 -13.26 40.18
C GLU A 16 -2.62 -12.13 39.38
N LEU A 17 -2.22 -10.87 39.59
CA LEU A 17 -2.74 -9.75 38.82
C LEU A 17 -2.42 -9.92 37.32
N ILE A 18 -1.16 -10.22 36.98
CA ILE A 18 -0.74 -10.46 35.59
C ILE A 18 -1.53 -11.61 34.96
N ALA A 19 -1.70 -12.73 35.68
CA ALA A 19 -2.48 -13.88 35.19
C ALA A 19 -3.95 -13.52 34.93
N ASN A 20 -4.57 -12.73 35.81
CA ASN A 20 -5.95 -12.27 35.66
C ASN A 20 -6.12 -11.31 34.47
N LEU A 21 -5.17 -10.39 34.26
CA LEU A 21 -5.15 -9.54 33.07
C LEU A 21 -4.98 -10.37 31.79
N ALA A 22 -4.06 -11.34 31.78
CA ALA A 22 -3.84 -12.21 30.63
C ALA A 22 -5.10 -13.02 30.28
N ASN A 23 -5.77 -13.61 31.29
CA ASN A 23 -7.03 -14.33 31.09
C ASN A 23 -8.13 -13.44 30.52
N LYS A 24 -8.26 -12.21 31.04
CA LYS A 24 -9.24 -11.24 30.52
C LYS A 24 -8.96 -10.88 29.06
N LEU A 25 -7.70 -10.61 28.72
CA LEU A 25 -7.27 -10.31 27.35
C LEU A 25 -7.52 -11.50 26.41
N MET A 26 -7.25 -12.73 26.87
CA MET A 26 -7.55 -13.94 26.10
C MET A 26 -9.05 -14.09 25.84
N ILE A 27 -9.90 -13.93 26.85
CA ILE A 27 -11.36 -13.99 26.70
C ILE A 27 -11.86 -12.92 25.72
N GLU A 28 -11.36 -11.69 25.82
CA GLU A 28 -11.70 -10.61 24.88
C GLU A 28 -11.29 -10.95 23.45
N GLN A 29 -10.09 -11.52 23.27
CA GLN A 29 -9.59 -11.95 21.97
C GLN A 29 -10.40 -13.12 21.38
N ASP A 30 -10.79 -14.09 22.19
CA ASP A 30 -11.59 -15.25 21.77
C ASP A 30 -13.00 -14.82 21.39
N ASN A 31 -13.61 -13.90 22.16
CA ASN A 31 -14.89 -13.29 21.80
C ASN A 31 -14.80 -12.52 20.48
N LEU A 32 -13.69 -11.79 20.25
CA LEU A 32 -13.46 -11.07 18.99
C LEU A 32 -13.28 -12.02 17.82
N ASN A 33 -12.58 -13.14 18.00
CA ASN A 33 -12.45 -14.17 16.97
C ASN A 33 -13.79 -14.79 16.61
N LEU A 34 -14.60 -15.14 17.61
CA LEU A 34 -15.92 -15.70 17.41
C LEU A 34 -16.82 -14.72 16.63
N PHE A 35 -16.81 -13.44 17.01
CA PHE A 35 -17.52 -12.38 16.29
C PHE A 35 -17.09 -12.29 14.82
N ILE A 36 -15.79 -12.31 14.53
CA ILE A 36 -15.27 -12.27 13.16
C ILE A 36 -15.77 -13.49 12.38
N TYR A 37 -15.69 -14.68 12.97
CA TYR A 37 -16.11 -15.92 12.35
C TYR A 37 -17.61 -15.98 12.02
N GLU A 38 -18.45 -15.50 12.94
CA GLU A 38 -19.90 -15.46 12.74
C GLU A 38 -20.31 -14.45 11.67
N ARG A 39 -19.58 -13.35 11.54
CA ARG A 39 -19.97 -12.23 10.67
C ARG A 39 -19.33 -12.26 9.28
N TYR A 40 -18.07 -12.68 9.17
CA TYR A 40 -17.27 -12.53 7.95
C TYR A 40 -16.76 -13.84 7.36
N GLY A 41 -16.91 -14.96 8.08
CA GLY A 41 -16.43 -16.27 7.64
C GLY A 41 -15.27 -16.79 8.48
N ARG A 42 -14.97 -18.09 8.32
CA ARG A 42 -13.99 -18.81 9.14
C ARG A 42 -12.66 -19.07 8.43
N ASN A 43 -12.55 -18.79 7.13
CA ASN A 43 -11.35 -19.13 6.35
C ASN A 43 -10.38 -17.94 6.27
N PHE A 44 -10.07 -17.34 7.42
CA PHE A 44 -9.02 -16.34 7.54
C PHE A 44 -7.76 -16.97 8.14
N ASN A 45 -6.61 -16.68 7.54
CA ASN A 45 -5.32 -16.98 8.17
C ASN A 45 -5.02 -15.97 9.30
N GLN A 46 -3.96 -16.23 10.06
CA GLN A 46 -3.62 -15.41 11.22
C GLN A 46 -3.35 -13.94 10.85
N ASP A 47 -2.75 -13.66 9.70
CA ASP A 47 -2.46 -12.29 9.25
C ASP A 47 -3.74 -11.54 8.89
N GLN A 48 -4.65 -12.17 8.15
CA GLN A 48 -5.97 -11.60 7.85
C GLN A 48 -6.75 -11.32 9.14
N MET A 49 -6.73 -12.26 10.10
CA MET A 49 -7.34 -12.06 11.42
C MET A 49 -6.73 -10.87 12.16
N ASN A 50 -5.41 -10.71 12.15
CA ASN A 50 -4.74 -9.57 12.78
C ASN A 50 -5.19 -8.24 12.16
N ILE A 51 -5.33 -8.16 10.84
CA ILE A 51 -5.79 -6.95 10.13
C ILE A 51 -7.26 -6.65 10.46
N ILE A 52 -8.14 -7.64 10.53
CA ILE A 52 -9.56 -7.44 10.92
C ILE A 52 -9.64 -6.95 12.36
N ARG A 53 -8.93 -7.60 13.29
CA ARG A 53 -8.91 -7.19 14.71
C ARG A 53 -8.39 -5.77 14.87
N HIS A 54 -7.34 -5.39 14.13
CA HIS A 54 -6.82 -4.04 14.15
C HIS A 54 -7.89 -3.02 13.73
N GLY A 55 -8.56 -3.24 12.60
CA GLY A 55 -9.63 -2.35 12.14
C GLY A 55 -10.80 -2.24 13.12
N LEU A 56 -11.21 -3.35 13.75
CA LEU A 56 -12.25 -3.34 14.78
C LEU A 56 -11.83 -2.52 16.01
N ASN A 57 -10.59 -2.71 16.48
CA ASN A 57 -10.04 -1.97 17.61
C ASN A 57 -9.92 -0.46 17.32
N THR A 58 -9.68 -0.09 16.07
CA THR A 58 -9.64 1.31 15.62
C THR A 58 -11.00 1.83 15.14
N ARG A 59 -12.08 1.07 15.35
CA ARG A 59 -13.47 1.43 14.97
C ARG A 59 -13.66 1.74 13.48
N LEU A 60 -12.86 1.14 12.62
CA LEU A 60 -13.01 1.24 11.16
C LEU A 60 -14.03 0.22 10.66
N ASP A 61 -14.64 0.52 9.52
CA ASP A 61 -15.58 -0.40 8.88
C ASP A 61 -14.82 -1.56 8.21
N VAL A 62 -14.65 -2.64 8.96
CA VAL A 62 -13.95 -3.84 8.47
C VAL A 62 -14.76 -4.61 7.43
N SER A 63 -16.07 -4.36 7.28
CA SER A 63 -16.90 -5.08 6.31
C SER A 63 -16.47 -4.84 4.86
N ILE A 64 -15.73 -3.77 4.61
CA ILE A 64 -15.16 -3.40 3.31
C ILE A 64 -14.06 -4.40 2.87
N TYR A 65 -13.29 -4.95 3.81
CA TYR A 65 -12.10 -5.75 3.49
C TYR A 65 -12.04 -7.11 4.19
N ALA A 66 -12.90 -7.40 5.18
CA ALA A 66 -13.01 -8.70 5.84
C ALA A 66 -13.65 -9.73 4.89
N ASN A 67 -12.90 -10.12 3.87
CA ASN A 67 -13.30 -11.01 2.78
C ASN A 67 -12.14 -11.94 2.45
N GLU A 68 -12.42 -13.25 2.49
CA GLU A 68 -11.43 -14.32 2.32
C GLU A 68 -10.71 -14.28 0.95
N LYS A 69 -11.29 -13.60 -0.04
CA LYS A 69 -10.67 -13.42 -1.36
C LYS A 69 -9.50 -12.43 -1.37
N TYR A 70 -9.41 -11.55 -0.39
CA TYR A 70 -8.26 -10.68 -0.23
C TYR A 70 -7.17 -11.39 0.54
N ASN A 71 -5.92 -11.32 0.07
CA ASN A 71 -4.80 -11.63 0.92
C ASN A 71 -4.60 -10.54 1.99
N TRP A 72 -3.80 -10.83 3.01
CA TRP A 72 -3.59 -9.90 4.13
C TRP A 72 -2.96 -8.57 3.68
N GLU A 73 -2.14 -8.55 2.62
CA GLU A 73 -1.51 -7.34 2.08
C GLU A 73 -2.55 -6.41 1.43
N GLN A 74 -3.51 -6.97 0.67
CA GLN A 74 -4.63 -6.23 0.10
C GLN A 74 -5.53 -5.66 1.22
N MET A 75 -5.87 -6.48 2.22
CA MET A 75 -6.64 -6.03 3.39
C MET A 75 -5.92 -4.88 4.12
N ASN A 76 -4.60 -4.98 4.27
CA ASN A 76 -3.80 -3.92 4.89
C ASN A 76 -3.80 -2.63 4.06
N GLN A 77 -3.77 -2.70 2.71
CA GLN A 77 -3.91 -1.49 1.88
C GLN A 77 -5.28 -0.83 2.05
N ILE A 78 -6.35 -1.61 2.15
CA ILE A 78 -7.70 -1.06 2.38
C ILE A 78 -7.79 -0.44 3.78
N LEU A 79 -7.30 -1.14 4.81
CA LEU A 79 -7.21 -0.63 6.18
C LEU A 79 -6.44 0.70 6.25
N GLN A 80 -5.28 0.79 5.58
CA GLN A 80 -4.49 2.02 5.54
C GLN A 80 -5.23 3.16 4.83
N GLY A 81 -5.99 2.88 3.76
CA GLY A 81 -6.78 3.91 3.09
C GLY A 81 -7.93 4.44 3.95
N LEU A 82 -8.59 3.56 4.70
CA LEU A 82 -9.59 3.97 5.69
C LEU A 82 -8.98 4.85 6.78
N TRP A 83 -7.76 4.53 7.23
CA TRP A 83 -6.99 5.35 8.17
C TRP A 83 -6.58 6.71 7.59
N ASP A 84 -6.11 6.73 6.34
CA ASP A 84 -5.72 7.95 5.62
C ASP A 84 -6.95 8.79 5.21
N GLY A 85 -8.18 8.26 5.33
CA GLY A 85 -9.42 8.94 4.94
C GLY A 85 -9.62 9.07 3.42
N VAL A 86 -8.95 8.23 2.62
CA VAL A 86 -9.08 8.23 1.16
C VAL A 86 -10.22 7.31 0.71
N ASP A 87 -10.74 7.54 -0.49
CA ASP A 87 -11.81 6.70 -1.06
C ASP A 87 -11.29 5.32 -1.45
N VAL A 88 -11.47 4.36 -0.55
CA VAL A 88 -11.05 2.97 -0.76
C VAL A 88 -11.87 2.26 -1.84
N SER A 89 -13.06 2.75 -2.20
CA SER A 89 -13.91 2.11 -3.21
C SER A 89 -13.25 2.08 -4.60
N VAL A 90 -12.29 2.98 -4.84
CA VAL A 90 -11.52 3.08 -6.08
C VAL A 90 -10.61 1.85 -6.28
N TYR A 91 -10.07 1.28 -5.21
CA TYR A 91 -9.04 0.23 -5.30
C TYR A 91 -9.32 -1.03 -4.48
N ALA A 92 -10.31 -1.04 -3.59
CA ALA A 92 -10.75 -2.23 -2.85
C ALA A 92 -11.41 -3.24 -3.80
N ASN A 93 -10.58 -3.94 -4.57
CA ASN A 93 -10.99 -4.89 -5.59
C ASN A 93 -9.98 -6.05 -5.68
N GLU A 94 -10.46 -7.29 -5.55
CA GLU A 94 -9.65 -8.52 -5.56
C GLU A 94 -8.80 -8.69 -6.83
N LYS A 95 -9.13 -7.98 -7.92
CA LYS A 95 -8.40 -7.99 -9.19
C LYS A 95 -7.11 -7.17 -9.17
N TYR A 96 -6.93 -6.27 -8.20
CA TYR A 96 -5.67 -5.57 -7.99
C TYR A 96 -4.79 -6.36 -7.05
N ASN A 97 -3.50 -6.52 -7.36
CA ASN A 97 -2.54 -6.95 -6.34
C ASN A 97 -2.29 -5.81 -5.34
N TRP A 98 -1.66 -6.13 -4.20
CA TRP A 98 -1.44 -5.14 -3.15
C TRP A 98 -0.51 -3.99 -3.59
N GLU A 99 0.43 -4.22 -4.52
CA GLU A 99 1.33 -3.19 -5.03
C GLU A 99 0.56 -2.15 -5.87
N GLN A 100 -0.39 -2.61 -6.68
CA GLN A 100 -1.31 -1.74 -7.44
C GLN A 100 -2.21 -0.95 -6.49
N MET A 101 -2.81 -1.62 -5.49
CA MET A 101 -3.60 -0.95 -4.45
C MET A 101 -2.79 0.13 -3.74
N ASN A 102 -1.52 -0.15 -3.43
CA ASN A 102 -0.62 0.82 -2.81
C ASN A 102 -0.39 2.04 -3.72
N GLN A 103 -0.15 1.88 -5.03
CA GLN A 103 0.02 3.03 -5.92
C GLN A 103 -1.27 3.86 -6.04
N ILE A 104 -2.44 3.23 -6.07
CA ILE A 104 -3.71 3.97 -6.13
C ILE A 104 -3.95 4.72 -4.81
N ARG A 105 -3.75 4.06 -3.65
CA ARG A 105 -3.86 4.68 -2.32
C ARG A 105 -2.92 5.88 -2.17
N LEU A 106 -1.66 5.75 -2.59
CA LEU A 106 -0.69 6.84 -2.54
C LEU A 106 -1.10 8.03 -3.41
N GLY A 107 -1.60 7.78 -4.63
CA GLY A 107 -2.09 8.87 -5.48
C GLY A 107 -3.30 9.59 -4.91
N LEU A 108 -4.24 8.85 -4.31
CA LEU A 108 -5.36 9.47 -3.60
C LEU A 108 -4.88 10.34 -2.42
N LYS A 109 -3.90 9.86 -1.65
CA LYS A 109 -3.29 10.62 -0.55
C LYS A 109 -2.56 11.88 -1.02
N GLU A 110 -1.98 11.83 -2.22
CA GLU A 110 -1.32 12.94 -2.89
C GLU A 110 -2.31 13.86 -3.64
N ASN A 111 -3.63 13.59 -3.57
CA ASN A 111 -4.69 14.29 -4.31
C ASN A 111 -4.50 14.29 -5.84
N LEU A 112 -3.97 13.19 -6.38
CA LEU A 112 -3.76 12.99 -7.82
C LEU A 112 -5.00 12.37 -8.48
N ASP A 113 -5.17 12.63 -9.78
CA ASP A 113 -6.20 11.96 -10.58
C ASP A 113 -5.79 10.51 -10.87
N VAL A 114 -6.21 9.61 -9.97
CA VAL A 114 -5.92 8.18 -10.09
C VAL A 114 -6.68 7.50 -11.23
N SER A 115 -7.71 8.13 -11.80
CA SER A 115 -8.48 7.53 -12.91
C SER A 115 -7.63 7.28 -14.16
N ILE A 116 -6.52 8.01 -14.29
CA ILE A 116 -5.55 7.88 -15.37
C ILE A 116 -4.81 6.53 -15.33
N TYR A 117 -4.55 5.99 -14.13
CA TYR A 117 -3.70 4.81 -13.97
C TYR A 117 -4.28 3.69 -13.12
N ALA A 118 -5.41 3.90 -12.44
CA ALA A 118 -6.15 2.88 -11.68
C ALA A 118 -6.86 1.89 -12.65
N ASP A 119 -6.06 1.11 -13.37
CA ASP A 119 -6.50 0.04 -14.26
C ASP A 119 -5.61 -1.19 -14.00
N LYS A 120 -6.23 -2.32 -13.66
CA LYS A 120 -5.55 -3.58 -13.34
C LYS A 120 -4.61 -4.11 -14.43
N LYS A 121 -4.74 -3.61 -15.67
CA LYS A 121 -3.87 -3.96 -16.79
C LYS A 121 -2.52 -3.23 -16.74
N TYR A 122 -2.40 -2.15 -15.98
CA TYR A 122 -1.08 -1.57 -15.66
C TYR A 122 -0.38 -2.42 -14.61
N SER A 123 0.91 -2.68 -14.78
CA SER A 123 1.73 -3.17 -13.67
C SER A 123 1.86 -2.08 -12.61
N TRP A 124 2.15 -2.47 -11.36
CA TRP A 124 2.39 -1.49 -10.28
C TRP A 124 3.55 -0.54 -10.64
N SER A 125 4.56 -0.99 -11.38
CA SER A 125 5.69 -0.14 -11.79
C SER A 125 5.26 0.88 -12.84
N GLN A 126 4.34 0.54 -13.75
CA GLN A 126 3.75 1.52 -14.67
C GLN A 126 2.92 2.55 -13.90
N MET A 127 2.07 2.09 -12.96
CA MET A 127 1.29 2.99 -12.10
C MET A 127 2.20 3.94 -11.31
N GLN A 128 3.35 3.47 -10.83
CA GLN A 128 4.33 4.29 -10.12
C GLN A 128 4.90 5.41 -11.00
N GLU A 129 5.32 5.12 -12.24
CA GLU A 129 5.85 6.16 -13.13
C GLU A 129 4.76 7.18 -13.51
N ILE A 130 3.52 6.75 -13.72
CA ILE A 130 2.40 7.67 -14.00
C ILE A 130 2.12 8.53 -12.76
N ARG A 131 2.05 7.93 -11.57
CA ARG A 131 1.85 8.65 -10.29
C ARG A 131 2.94 9.70 -10.06
N HIS A 132 4.22 9.34 -10.26
CA HIS A 132 5.32 10.29 -10.15
C HIS A 132 5.22 11.43 -11.16
N GLY A 133 4.85 11.17 -12.41
CA GLY A 133 4.64 12.24 -13.39
C GLY A 133 3.51 13.19 -13.00
N LEU A 134 2.39 12.66 -12.50
CA LEU A 134 1.29 13.48 -11.98
C LEU A 134 1.73 14.33 -10.77
N PHE A 135 2.51 13.76 -9.86
CA PHE A 135 3.05 14.48 -8.70
C PHE A 135 3.97 15.63 -9.12
N GLU A 136 4.83 15.40 -10.11
CA GLU A 136 5.71 16.42 -10.72
C GLU A 136 4.98 17.35 -11.71
N ARG A 137 3.65 17.22 -11.86
CA ARG A 137 2.80 18.02 -12.78
C ARG A 137 3.22 17.92 -14.26
N LEU A 138 3.77 16.79 -14.67
CA LEU A 138 4.15 16.50 -16.04
C LEU A 138 2.92 16.09 -16.88
N ASP A 139 3.01 16.27 -18.19
CA ASP A 139 2.02 15.75 -19.13
C ASP A 139 2.15 14.22 -19.28
N VAL A 140 1.47 13.50 -18.39
CA VAL A 140 1.47 12.03 -18.41
C VAL A 140 0.73 11.44 -19.61
N SER A 141 -0.07 12.22 -20.35
CA SER A 141 -0.79 11.70 -21.53
C SER A 141 0.15 11.17 -22.63
N ILE A 142 1.40 11.63 -22.62
CA ILE A 142 2.46 11.19 -23.54
C ILE A 142 2.85 9.72 -23.30
N TYR A 143 2.75 9.21 -22.07
CA TYR A 143 3.27 7.89 -21.72
C TYR A 143 2.37 7.03 -20.84
N ALA A 144 1.25 7.54 -20.33
CA ALA A 144 0.23 6.79 -19.60
C ALA A 144 -0.57 5.90 -20.56
N ASP A 145 0.14 4.97 -21.22
CA ASP A 145 -0.37 3.97 -22.13
C ASP A 145 0.30 2.63 -21.84
N LYS A 146 -0.51 1.57 -21.78
CA LYS A 146 -0.11 0.20 -21.46
C LYS A 146 0.88 -0.38 -22.49
N LYS A 147 0.96 0.19 -23.69
CA LYS A 147 1.95 -0.19 -24.71
C LYS A 147 3.39 0.06 -24.27
N PHE A 148 3.63 1.01 -23.38
CA PHE A 148 4.95 1.28 -22.83
C PHE A 148 5.20 0.42 -21.61
N ASN A 149 6.31 -0.33 -21.58
CA ASN A 149 6.74 -0.90 -20.31
C ASN A 149 7.26 0.19 -19.35
N TRP A 150 7.33 -0.12 -18.06
CA TRP A 150 7.73 0.88 -17.03
C TRP A 150 9.11 1.51 -17.28
N ARG A 151 10.04 0.81 -17.94
CA ARG A 151 11.36 1.37 -18.27
C ARG A 151 11.28 2.38 -19.41
N GLN A 152 10.39 2.17 -20.39
CA GLN A 152 10.11 3.16 -21.43
C GLN A 152 9.42 4.39 -20.83
N MET A 153 8.41 4.18 -19.97
CA MET A 153 7.77 5.26 -19.22
C MET A 153 8.79 6.07 -18.41
N ARG A 154 9.76 5.39 -17.78
CA ARG A 154 10.84 6.05 -17.02
C ARG A 154 11.70 6.96 -17.89
N GLU A 155 12.07 6.54 -19.09
CA GLU A 155 12.84 7.40 -20.00
C GLU A 155 12.02 8.63 -20.41
N ILE A 156 10.74 8.45 -20.75
CA ILE A 156 9.82 9.56 -21.09
C ILE A 156 9.67 10.54 -19.91
N PHE A 157 9.40 10.01 -18.72
CA PHE A 157 9.33 10.77 -17.46
C PHE A 157 10.59 11.62 -17.25
N ILE A 158 11.79 11.03 -17.42
CA ILE A 158 13.04 11.77 -17.27
C ILE A 158 13.14 12.88 -18.33
N GLY A 159 12.75 12.64 -19.58
CA GLY A 159 12.77 13.70 -20.60
C GLY A 159 11.88 14.87 -20.21
N LEU A 160 10.64 14.60 -19.82
CA LEU A 160 9.68 15.62 -19.38
C LEU A 160 10.18 16.38 -18.15
N LEU A 161 10.79 15.69 -17.18
CA LEU A 161 11.36 16.30 -15.97
C LEU A 161 12.50 17.29 -16.27
N TYR A 162 13.26 17.04 -17.34
CA TYR A 162 14.33 17.94 -17.80
C TYR A 162 13.88 18.82 -18.98
N GLU A 163 12.57 19.05 -19.13
CA GLU A 163 11.97 19.93 -20.14
C GLU A 163 12.36 19.61 -21.59
N VAL A 164 12.69 18.35 -21.87
CA VAL A 164 12.92 17.85 -23.23
C VAL A 164 11.61 17.41 -23.84
N ASP A 165 11.41 17.74 -25.12
CA ASP A 165 10.26 17.25 -25.91
C ASP A 165 10.31 15.72 -26.05
N ALA A 166 9.63 15.04 -25.13
CA ALA A 166 9.61 13.59 -25.08
C ALA A 166 8.74 12.96 -26.17
N ALA A 167 7.86 13.73 -26.82
CA ALA A 167 7.04 13.23 -27.93
C ALA A 167 7.92 12.78 -29.11
N ILE A 168 9.15 13.30 -29.23
CA ILE A 168 10.14 12.90 -30.24
C ILE A 168 10.51 11.41 -30.14
N TYR A 169 10.51 10.83 -28.93
CA TYR A 169 10.98 9.45 -28.71
C TYR A 169 10.02 8.58 -27.90
N ALA A 170 8.87 9.09 -27.47
CA ALA A 170 7.79 8.32 -26.86
C ALA A 170 7.14 7.37 -27.89
N ASN A 171 7.84 6.28 -28.20
CA ASN A 171 7.44 5.30 -29.22
C ASN A 171 7.69 3.87 -28.72
N GLU A 172 6.63 3.05 -28.72
CA GLU A 172 6.65 1.70 -28.18
C GLU A 172 7.62 0.75 -28.91
N THR A 173 7.93 1.04 -30.17
CA THR A 173 8.86 0.26 -30.99
C THR A 173 10.32 0.52 -30.64
N LEU A 174 10.62 1.63 -29.94
CA LEU A 174 11.97 1.94 -29.50
C LEU A 174 12.32 1.19 -28.22
N THR A 175 13.48 0.56 -28.23
CA THR A 175 14.07 -0.03 -27.02
C THR A 175 14.47 1.05 -26.03
N VAL A 176 14.52 0.70 -24.74
CA VAL A 176 14.96 1.62 -23.66
C VAL A 176 16.32 2.26 -23.95
N PRO A 177 17.36 1.52 -24.44
CA PRO A 177 18.63 2.16 -24.83
C PRO A 177 18.50 3.15 -25.99
N GLN A 178 17.63 2.89 -26.98
CA GLN A 178 17.38 3.84 -28.07
C GLN A 178 16.70 5.12 -27.57
N MET A 179 15.65 4.99 -26.76
CA MET A 179 14.97 6.13 -26.14
C MET A 179 15.94 6.96 -25.29
N ARG A 180 16.75 6.30 -24.46
CA ARG A 180 17.81 6.94 -23.66
C ARG A 180 18.79 7.71 -24.54
N LYS A 181 19.26 7.11 -25.63
CA LYS A 181 20.19 7.75 -26.56
C LYS A 181 19.58 9.01 -27.18
N ILE A 182 18.32 8.95 -27.62
CA ILE A 182 17.63 10.12 -28.19
C ILE A 182 17.44 11.19 -27.11
N ARG A 183 16.91 10.84 -25.93
CA ARG A 183 16.75 11.74 -24.79
C ARG A 183 18.04 12.48 -24.46
N LEU A 184 19.16 11.75 -24.28
CA LEU A 184 20.46 12.37 -23.98
C LEU A 184 20.92 13.28 -25.13
N SER A 185 20.70 12.89 -26.38
CA SER A 185 21.08 13.73 -27.52
C SER A 185 20.30 15.05 -27.59
N LEU A 186 19.05 15.06 -27.14
CA LEU A 186 18.23 16.28 -27.03
C LEU A 186 18.73 17.14 -25.86
N MET A 187 18.92 16.55 -24.67
CA MET A 187 19.41 17.25 -23.47
C MET A 187 20.73 18.01 -23.71
N TYR A 188 21.66 17.45 -24.49
CA TYR A 188 22.97 18.06 -24.74
C TYR A 188 23.07 18.84 -26.07
N LYS A 189 22.02 18.83 -26.90
CA LYS A 189 21.97 19.70 -28.09
C LYS A 189 21.65 21.14 -27.71
N ASP A 190 20.78 21.32 -26.72
CA ASP A 190 20.33 22.64 -26.26
C ASP A 190 21.31 23.30 -25.28
N SER A 191 22.39 22.61 -24.90
CA SER A 191 23.45 23.12 -24.02
C SER A 191 24.60 23.84 -24.77
N LYS A 192 24.42 24.21 -26.04
CA LYS A 192 25.39 24.96 -26.87
C LYS A 192 24.75 26.20 -27.46
#